data_AF-A0AAU4AQ60-F1
#
_entry.id   AF-A0AAU4AQ60-F1
#
_cell.length_a   1.000
_cell.length_b   1.000
_cell.length_c   1.000
_cell.angle_alpha   90.00
_cell.angle_beta   90.00
_cell.angle_gamma   90.00
#
_symmetry.space_group_name_H-M   'P 1'
#
loop_
_entity.id
_entity.type
_entity.pdbx_description
1 polymer ?
#
loop_
_entity_poly.entity_id
_entity_poly.type
_entity_poly.pdbx_seq_one_letter_code
_entity_poly.pdbx_strand_id
1 'polypeptide(L)'
;MSHEQHDGEYRPSTPEQPPGPAPGEAAVPSGLVTAVVNLVHTGPVMLGAYTIAELTAVDAIVDFLEARPSEDELTEAVRSLAARELLLAGDTGEQVQVRGDLGIAVAFQQRARMVLDARITGSEQGEPWRILLLPQPEEICLMVRIDALGVHQIGLYVLDEALRMLAEWLPRGSAVEHDRAVDVDALLTGASRSALVTVTHYTAEGSAEIAGESTDLVLARHDGRLHALSRDPDRPDELVPTVLDGKEGVRDRLAGLLA
;
A
#
# COMPACT_ATOMS: atom_id res chain seq x y z
N MET A 1 -44.85 18.86 -52.34
CA MET A 1 -43.45 18.90 -51.88
C MET A 1 -43.30 20.04 -50.89
N SER A 2 -43.48 19.75 -49.60
CA SER A 2 -43.08 20.62 -48.49
C SER A 2 -42.82 19.72 -47.29
N HIS A 3 -41.62 19.83 -46.73
CA HIS A 3 -41.03 18.99 -45.69
C HIS A 3 -41.74 19.12 -44.34
N GLU A 4 -42.08 17.99 -43.72
CA GLU A 4 -42.30 17.88 -42.28
C GLU A 4 -40.93 17.74 -41.58
N GLN A 5 -40.56 18.72 -40.76
CA GLN A 5 -39.44 18.63 -39.83
C GLN A 5 -39.93 17.95 -38.55
N HIS A 6 -39.31 16.82 -38.25
CA HIS A 6 -39.50 16.04 -37.02
C HIS A 6 -38.59 16.66 -35.94
N ASP A 7 -39.18 17.33 -34.94
CA ASP A 7 -38.48 17.77 -33.74
C ASP A 7 -38.18 16.53 -32.87
N GLY A 8 -36.93 16.07 -32.92
CA GLY A 8 -36.41 15.06 -32.01
C GLY A 8 -36.04 15.69 -30.67
N GLU A 9 -36.84 15.41 -29.63
CA GLU A 9 -36.46 15.68 -28.24
C GLU A 9 -35.19 14.91 -27.89
N TYR A 10 -34.07 15.63 -27.77
CA TYR A 10 -32.86 15.12 -27.15
C TYR A 10 -33.09 15.01 -25.63
N ARG A 11 -33.34 13.79 -25.15
CA ARG A 11 -33.25 13.49 -23.72
C ARG A 11 -31.80 13.14 -23.39
N PRO A 12 -31.09 13.93 -22.55
CA PRO A 12 -29.77 13.53 -22.10
C PRO A 12 -29.90 12.24 -21.30
N SER A 13 -29.13 11.23 -21.68
CA SER A 13 -28.94 10.01 -20.90
C SER A 13 -28.48 10.39 -19.50
N THR A 14 -29.19 9.88 -18.49
CA THR A 14 -28.79 9.98 -17.10
C THR A 14 -27.39 9.37 -16.97
N PRO A 15 -26.41 10.04 -16.34
CA PRO A 15 -25.09 9.45 -16.17
C PRO A 15 -25.24 8.12 -15.45
N GLU A 16 -24.66 7.06 -16.03
CA GLU A 16 -24.61 5.73 -15.41
C GLU A 16 -24.02 5.88 -14.00
N GLN A 17 -24.85 5.54 -13.02
CA GLN A 17 -24.44 5.48 -11.64
C GLN A 17 -23.36 4.40 -11.55
N PRO A 18 -22.20 4.67 -10.92
CA PRO A 18 -21.16 3.67 -10.79
C PRO A 18 -21.73 2.39 -10.15
N PRO A 19 -21.26 1.20 -10.56
CA PRO A 19 -21.73 -0.05 -9.99
C PRO A 19 -21.59 -0.01 -8.47
N GLY A 20 -22.63 -0.46 -7.76
CA GLY A 20 -22.60 -0.56 -6.30
C GLY A 20 -21.49 -1.52 -5.84
N PRO A 21 -21.00 -1.36 -4.60
CA PRO A 21 -19.95 -2.21 -4.06
C PRO A 21 -20.36 -3.69 -4.14
N ALA A 22 -19.38 -4.55 -4.41
CA ALA A 22 -19.56 -5.99 -4.46
C ALA A 22 -19.99 -6.53 -3.07
N PRO A 23 -20.68 -7.68 -2.99
CA PRO A 23 -21.04 -8.29 -1.71
C PRO A 23 -19.78 -8.55 -0.87
N GLY A 24 -19.67 -7.87 0.28
CA GLY A 24 -18.51 -7.95 1.18
C GLY A 24 -17.59 -6.73 1.19
N GLU A 25 -17.73 -5.81 0.24
CA GLU A 25 -16.98 -4.55 0.23
C GLU A 25 -17.56 -3.55 1.25
N ALA A 26 -16.68 -2.82 1.93
CA ALA A 26 -17.10 -1.80 2.89
C ALA A 26 -17.62 -0.58 2.12
N ALA A 27 -18.89 -0.21 2.34
CA ALA A 27 -19.47 0.96 1.68
C ALA A 27 -18.78 2.27 2.14
N VAL A 28 -18.10 2.96 1.22
CA VAL A 28 -17.43 4.24 1.49
C VAL A 28 -18.48 5.38 1.47
N PRO A 29 -18.67 6.12 2.58
CA PRO A 29 -19.59 7.25 2.62
C PRO A 29 -19.27 8.32 1.58
N SER A 30 -20.31 8.92 0.98
CA SER A 30 -20.13 9.99 0.00
C SER A 30 -19.38 11.18 0.62
N GLY A 31 -18.35 11.66 -0.08
CA GLY A 31 -17.52 12.77 0.38
C GLY A 31 -16.45 12.42 1.43
N LEU A 32 -16.40 11.18 1.94
CA LEU A 32 -15.36 10.76 2.91
C LEU A 32 -13.96 10.97 2.34
N VAL A 33 -13.72 10.48 1.12
CA VAL A 33 -12.42 10.60 0.45
C VAL A 33 -11.98 12.06 0.37
N THR A 34 -12.84 12.93 -0.16
CA THR A 34 -12.53 14.37 -0.31
C THR A 34 -12.23 15.02 1.04
N ALA A 35 -13.01 14.71 2.07
CA ALA A 35 -12.79 15.27 3.41
C ALA A 35 -11.44 14.81 4.00
N VAL A 36 -11.11 13.52 3.89
CA VAL A 36 -9.86 12.95 4.39
C VAL A 36 -8.66 13.48 3.61
N VAL A 37 -8.74 13.56 2.27
CA VAL A 37 -7.71 14.17 1.44
C VAL A 37 -7.42 15.61 1.88
N ASN A 38 -8.47 16.42 2.09
CA ASN A 38 -8.31 17.79 2.58
C ASN A 38 -7.64 17.84 3.95
N LEU A 39 -7.96 16.90 4.85
CA LEU A 39 -7.34 16.80 6.16
C LEU A 39 -5.85 16.43 6.06
N VAL A 40 -5.48 15.47 5.22
CA VAL A 40 -4.08 15.04 5.01
C VAL A 40 -3.20 16.20 4.52
N HIS A 41 -3.75 17.07 3.68
CA HIS A 41 -3.03 18.27 3.22
C HIS A 41 -2.76 19.30 4.33
N THR A 42 -3.41 19.17 5.50
CA THR A 42 -3.12 19.98 6.69
C THR A 42 -2.11 19.31 7.64
N GLY A 43 -1.79 18.04 7.41
CA GLY A 43 -0.88 17.23 8.23
C GLY A 43 -1.27 15.75 8.21
N PRO A 44 -0.39 14.84 8.67
CA PRO A 44 -0.67 13.40 8.69
C PRO A 44 -1.94 13.08 9.48
N VAL A 45 -2.75 12.17 8.94
CA VAL A 45 -3.94 11.64 9.61
C VAL A 45 -3.59 10.29 10.19
N MET A 46 -3.40 10.26 11.50
CA MET A 46 -3.15 9.02 12.23
C MET A 46 -4.43 8.19 12.31
N LEU A 47 -4.37 6.96 11.82
CA LEU A 47 -5.43 5.97 11.97
C LEU A 47 -5.05 5.09 13.17
N GLY A 48 -6.05 4.64 13.92
CA GLY A 48 -5.87 3.89 15.17
C GLY A 48 -4.97 2.66 15.04
N ALA A 49 -4.55 2.14 16.18
CA ALA A 49 -3.81 0.89 16.24
C ALA A 49 -4.78 -0.30 16.19
N TYR A 50 -4.48 -1.24 15.30
CA TYR A 50 -5.29 -2.43 15.08
C TYR A 50 -4.41 -3.66 15.10
N THR A 51 -4.87 -4.73 15.73
CA THR A 51 -4.15 -6.01 15.66
C THR A 51 -4.26 -6.61 14.26
N ILE A 52 -3.35 -7.51 13.92
CA ILE A 52 -3.41 -8.26 12.65
C ILE A 52 -4.75 -9.01 12.52
N ALA A 53 -5.26 -9.57 13.61
CA ALA A 53 -6.56 -10.26 13.64
C ALA A 53 -7.72 -9.29 13.36
N GLU A 54 -7.70 -8.07 13.89
CA GLU A 54 -8.72 -7.06 13.63
C GLU A 54 -8.70 -6.56 12.19
N LEU A 55 -7.52 -6.36 11.61
CA LEU A 55 -7.38 -6.00 10.20
C LEU A 55 -7.86 -7.15 9.30
N THR A 56 -7.46 -8.39 9.61
CA THR A 56 -7.92 -9.58 8.88
C THR A 56 -9.44 -9.75 8.94
N ALA A 57 -10.06 -9.45 10.08
CA ALA A 57 -11.51 -9.57 10.27
C ALA A 57 -12.33 -8.63 9.38
N VAL A 58 -11.72 -7.55 8.88
CA VAL A 58 -12.36 -6.56 7.99
C VAL A 58 -11.76 -6.55 6.60
N ASP A 59 -11.01 -7.60 6.24
CA ASP A 59 -10.32 -7.72 4.96
C ASP A 59 -9.28 -6.61 4.69
N ALA A 60 -8.74 -6.03 5.76
CA ALA A 60 -7.64 -5.07 5.69
C ALA A 60 -6.28 -5.79 5.70
N ILE A 61 -5.42 -5.41 4.76
CA ILE A 61 -4.00 -5.79 4.66
C ILE A 61 -3.79 -7.32 4.49
N VAL A 62 -4.85 -8.08 4.17
CA VAL A 62 -4.85 -9.56 4.17
C VAL A 62 -3.83 -10.17 3.23
N ASP A 63 -3.73 -9.67 1.99
CA ASP A 63 -2.77 -10.17 0.99
C ASP A 63 -1.31 -10.00 1.40
N PHE A 64 -1.06 -9.17 2.42
CA PHE A 64 0.26 -8.88 2.91
C PHE A 64 0.64 -9.73 4.10
N LEU A 65 -0.27 -10.46 4.76
CA LEU A 65 0.08 -11.19 5.97
C LEU A 65 0.87 -12.47 5.66
N GLU A 66 2.00 -12.68 6.36
CA GLU A 66 2.81 -13.90 6.20
C GLU A 66 2.12 -15.13 6.81
N ALA A 67 1.27 -14.92 7.82
CA ALA A 67 0.48 -15.96 8.46
C ALA A 67 -0.92 -15.42 8.78
N ARG A 68 -1.94 -16.21 8.45
CA ARG A 68 -3.32 -15.90 8.82
C ARG A 68 -3.51 -16.16 10.32
N PRO A 69 -4.15 -15.24 11.06
CA PRO A 69 -4.57 -15.48 12.44
C PRO A 69 -5.46 -16.72 12.57
N SER A 70 -5.44 -17.35 13.73
CA SER A 70 -6.32 -18.49 14.04
C SER A 70 -7.79 -18.08 14.10
N GLU A 71 -8.71 -19.05 13.94
CA GLU A 71 -10.16 -18.77 14.01
C GLU A 71 -10.59 -18.19 15.38
N ASP A 72 -9.95 -18.62 16.46
CA ASP A 72 -10.20 -18.10 17.81
C ASP A 72 -9.78 -16.63 17.92
N GLU A 73 -8.61 -16.27 17.39
CA GLU A 73 -8.13 -14.88 17.33
C GLU A 73 -9.03 -13.99 16.47
N LEU A 74 -9.50 -14.50 15.33
CA LEU A 74 -10.44 -13.79 14.47
C LEU A 74 -11.79 -13.58 15.16
N THR A 75 -12.28 -14.57 15.89
CA THR A 75 -13.55 -14.47 16.64
C THR A 75 -13.46 -13.41 17.73
N GLU A 76 -12.36 -13.38 18.49
CA GLU A 76 -12.15 -12.34 19.50
C GLU A 76 -11.88 -10.96 18.89
N ALA A 77 -11.24 -10.88 17.73
CA ALA A 77 -11.10 -9.64 16.99
C ALA A 77 -12.47 -9.07 16.54
N VAL A 78 -13.35 -9.90 15.97
CA VAL A 78 -14.73 -9.49 15.61
C VAL A 78 -15.49 -9.02 16.85
N ARG A 79 -15.38 -9.73 17.97
CA ARG A 79 -16.00 -9.34 19.24
C ARG A 79 -15.46 -7.98 19.73
N SER A 80 -14.15 -7.78 19.71
CA SER A 80 -13.47 -6.54 20.09
C SER A 80 -13.95 -5.36 19.24
N LEU A 81 -14.01 -5.54 17.92
CA LEU A 81 -14.43 -4.50 16.99
C LEU A 81 -15.92 -4.15 17.16
N ALA A 82 -16.78 -5.14 17.35
CA ALA A 82 -18.20 -4.93 17.61
C ALA A 82 -18.43 -4.22 18.95
N ALA A 83 -17.71 -4.61 20.00
CA ALA A 83 -17.79 -3.96 21.30
C ALA A 83 -17.34 -2.49 21.29
N ARG A 84 -16.46 -2.12 20.35
CA ARG A 84 -16.01 -0.74 20.11
C ARG A 84 -16.86 0.01 19.08
N GLU A 85 -17.94 -0.60 18.60
CA GLU A 85 -18.83 -0.06 17.55
C GLU A 85 -18.11 0.27 16.23
N LEU A 86 -16.95 -0.36 15.98
CA LEU A 86 -16.18 -0.22 14.74
C LEU A 86 -16.64 -1.20 13.67
N LEU A 87 -17.31 -2.28 14.07
CA LEU A 87 -17.87 -3.29 13.17
C LEU A 87 -19.33 -3.52 13.53
N LEU A 88 -20.24 -3.24 12.61
CA LEU A 88 -21.68 -3.35 12.82
C LEU A 88 -22.32 -4.17 11.71
N ALA A 89 -23.43 -4.82 12.02
CA ALA A 89 -24.27 -5.40 10.97
C ALA A 89 -24.78 -4.28 10.05
N GLY A 90 -24.67 -4.49 8.73
CA GLY A 90 -25.25 -3.63 7.71
C GLY A 90 -26.76 -3.83 7.59
N ASP A 91 -27.40 -2.98 6.79
CA ASP A 91 -28.88 -2.87 6.72
C ASP A 91 -29.57 -4.18 6.30
N THR A 92 -28.90 -5.04 5.54
CA THR A 92 -29.41 -6.32 5.06
C THR A 92 -29.03 -7.52 5.93
N GLY A 93 -28.22 -7.33 6.97
CA GLY A 93 -27.71 -8.41 7.82
C GLY A 93 -26.65 -9.31 7.17
N GLU A 94 -26.49 -9.27 5.84
CA GLU A 94 -25.45 -9.97 5.08
C GLU A 94 -24.21 -9.11 4.82
N GLN A 95 -24.33 -7.80 5.06
CA GLN A 95 -23.24 -6.85 4.94
C GLN A 95 -22.73 -6.46 6.32
N VAL A 96 -21.47 -6.05 6.39
CA VAL A 96 -20.86 -5.54 7.61
C VAL A 96 -20.39 -4.11 7.34
N GLN A 97 -20.71 -3.20 8.25
CA GLN A 97 -20.26 -1.82 8.19
C GLN A 97 -19.04 -1.63 9.09
N VAL A 98 -17.94 -1.20 8.49
CA VAL A 98 -16.72 -0.78 9.19
C VAL A 98 -16.77 0.74 9.43
N ARG A 99 -16.52 1.19 10.65
CA ARG A 99 -16.64 2.60 11.06
C ARG A 99 -15.34 3.16 11.62
N GLY A 100 -15.35 4.47 11.85
CA GLY A 100 -14.23 5.20 12.44
C GLY A 100 -13.01 5.27 11.51
N ASP A 101 -11.85 5.42 12.11
CA ASP A 101 -10.55 5.39 11.43
C ASP A 101 -10.23 4.03 10.79
N LEU A 102 -10.74 2.91 11.33
CA LEU A 102 -10.66 1.60 10.65
C LEU A 102 -11.40 1.62 9.31
N GLY A 103 -12.60 2.20 9.29
CA GLY A 103 -13.36 2.37 8.05
C GLY A 103 -12.64 3.23 7.03
N ILE A 104 -11.90 4.26 7.48
CA ILE A 104 -11.03 5.06 6.62
C ILE A 104 -9.89 4.20 6.06
N ALA A 105 -9.18 3.43 6.90
CA ALA A 105 -8.10 2.55 6.44
C ALA A 105 -8.59 1.56 5.37
N VAL A 106 -9.70 0.87 5.62
CA VAL A 106 -10.31 -0.10 4.68
C VAL A 106 -10.69 0.60 3.37
N ALA A 107 -11.36 1.75 3.44
CA ALA A 107 -11.78 2.50 2.26
C ALA A 107 -10.60 2.93 1.38
N PHE A 108 -9.49 3.36 1.98
CA PHE A 108 -8.31 3.79 1.24
C PHE A 108 -7.48 2.61 0.72
N GLN A 109 -7.48 1.48 1.42
CA GLN A 109 -6.88 0.24 0.92
C GLN A 109 -7.62 -0.28 -0.31
N GLN A 110 -8.95 -0.41 -0.25
CA GLN A 110 -9.77 -0.92 -1.37
C GLN A 110 -9.72 -0.03 -2.62
N ARG A 111 -9.35 1.25 -2.45
CA ARG A 111 -9.14 2.18 -3.56
C ARG A 111 -7.75 2.09 -4.16
N ALA A 112 -6.78 1.54 -3.44
CA ALA A 112 -5.41 1.47 -3.90
C ALA A 112 -5.31 0.55 -5.12
N ARG A 113 -4.66 1.02 -6.18
CA ARG A 113 -4.40 0.24 -7.39
C ARG A 113 -2.98 -0.30 -7.46
N MET A 114 -2.20 -0.02 -6.42
CA MET A 114 -0.87 -0.55 -6.27
C MET A 114 -0.46 -0.51 -4.81
N VAL A 115 0.57 -1.28 -4.50
CA VAL A 115 1.23 -1.30 -3.21
C VAL A 115 2.73 -1.33 -3.42
N LEU A 116 3.45 -0.62 -2.57
CA LEU A 116 4.87 -0.78 -2.36
C LEU A 116 5.08 -1.46 -1.01
N ASP A 117 5.63 -2.67 -1.03
CA ASP A 117 5.98 -3.47 0.14
C ASP A 117 7.51 -3.41 0.35
N ALA A 118 7.94 -2.72 1.40
CA ALA A 118 9.34 -2.64 1.79
C ALA A 118 9.60 -3.57 3.00
N ARG A 119 10.40 -4.61 2.78
CA ARG A 119 10.84 -5.58 3.80
C ARG A 119 12.30 -5.34 4.14
N ILE A 120 12.60 -5.12 5.41
CA ILE A 120 13.91 -4.68 5.89
C ILE A 120 14.50 -5.77 6.79
N THR A 121 15.76 -6.12 6.55
CA THR A 121 16.55 -6.99 7.43
C THR A 121 17.56 -6.18 8.23
N GLY A 122 17.90 -6.65 9.43
CA GLY A 122 18.79 -5.94 10.34
C GLY A 122 18.13 -4.74 11.04
N SER A 123 16.80 -4.75 11.17
CA SER A 123 16.03 -3.80 11.97
C SER A 123 16.24 -4.02 13.47
N GLU A 124 16.34 -2.95 14.25
CA GLU A 124 16.44 -3.02 15.72
C GLU A 124 15.06 -3.00 16.40
N GLN A 125 15.03 -3.14 17.73
CA GLN A 125 13.78 -3.08 18.49
C GLN A 125 13.12 -1.70 18.33
N GLY A 126 11.84 -1.69 17.95
CA GLY A 126 11.08 -0.46 17.68
C GLY A 126 11.28 0.09 16.27
N GLU A 127 12.13 -0.53 15.45
CA GLU A 127 12.17 -0.25 14.02
C GLU A 127 11.18 -1.15 13.27
N PRO A 128 10.49 -0.63 12.24
CA PRO A 128 9.68 -1.47 11.38
C PRO A 128 10.57 -2.42 10.57
N TRP A 129 10.22 -3.70 10.56
CA TRP A 129 10.81 -4.67 9.63
C TRP A 129 10.04 -4.70 8.31
N ARG A 130 8.83 -4.13 8.28
CA ARG A 130 8.04 -3.99 7.05
C ARG A 130 7.22 -2.71 7.01
N ILE A 131 7.18 -2.08 5.84
CA ILE A 131 6.40 -0.87 5.58
C ILE A 131 5.63 -1.07 4.27
N LEU A 132 4.31 -0.88 4.32
CA LEU A 132 3.44 -0.87 3.15
C LEU A 132 3.06 0.57 2.82
N LEU A 133 3.22 0.96 1.55
CA LEU A 133 2.68 2.20 1.01
C LEU A 133 1.61 1.86 -0.03
N LEU A 134 0.42 2.43 0.12
CA LEU A 134 -0.70 2.27 -0.80
C LEU A 134 -1.06 3.65 -1.36
N PRO A 135 -0.39 4.09 -2.45
CA PRO A 135 -0.63 5.38 -3.08
C PRO A 135 -2.06 5.50 -3.61
N GLN A 136 -2.56 6.74 -3.57
CA GLN A 136 -3.89 7.10 -4.06
C GLN A 136 -3.76 8.07 -5.24
N PRO A 137 -4.77 8.14 -6.13
CA PRO A 137 -4.77 9.10 -7.23
C PRO A 137 -4.65 10.57 -6.78
N GLU A 138 -5.06 10.89 -5.55
CA GLU A 138 -5.01 12.24 -4.99
C GLU A 138 -3.64 12.62 -4.38
N GLU A 139 -2.55 11.94 -4.77
CA GLU A 139 -1.18 12.18 -4.26
C GLU A 139 -1.04 12.07 -2.74
N ILE A 140 -1.92 11.28 -2.12
CA ILE A 140 -1.79 10.84 -0.73
C ILE A 140 -1.52 9.33 -0.68
N CYS A 141 -1.08 8.85 0.47
CA CYS A 141 -0.64 7.48 0.65
C CYS A 141 -1.10 6.95 2.00
N LEU A 142 -1.74 5.78 1.99
CA LEU A 142 -1.93 4.99 3.20
C LEU A 142 -0.62 4.25 3.50
N MET A 143 -0.05 4.53 4.67
CA MET A 143 1.17 3.89 5.17
C MET A 143 0.82 2.97 6.33
N VAL A 144 1.33 1.73 6.27
CA VAL A 144 1.26 0.75 7.35
C VAL A 144 2.68 0.40 7.76
N ARG A 145 3.00 0.52 9.06
CA ARG A 145 4.30 0.13 9.62
C ARG A 145 4.13 -1.06 10.54
N ILE A 146 4.94 -2.09 10.31
CA ILE A 146 4.90 -3.36 11.02
C ILE A 146 6.26 -3.59 11.68
N ASP A 147 6.24 -3.82 12.98
CA ASP A 147 7.41 -4.13 13.80
C ASP A 147 7.27 -5.51 14.47
N ALA A 148 8.16 -5.83 15.40
CA ALA A 148 8.15 -7.11 16.11
C ALA A 148 6.90 -7.36 16.97
N LEU A 149 6.11 -6.32 17.28
CA LEU A 149 4.87 -6.40 18.05
C LEU A 149 3.62 -6.47 17.16
N GLY A 150 3.77 -6.27 15.85
CA GLY A 150 2.68 -6.30 14.87
C GLY A 150 2.51 -4.95 14.18
N VAL A 151 1.28 -4.60 13.83
CA VAL A 151 0.98 -3.32 13.18
C VAL A 151 1.14 -2.20 14.21
N HIS A 152 2.26 -1.49 14.10
CA HIS A 152 2.63 -0.41 15.00
C HIS A 152 1.91 0.90 14.65
N GLN A 153 1.71 1.15 13.35
CA GLN A 153 1.11 2.39 12.89
C GLN A 153 0.35 2.21 11.58
N ILE A 154 -0.81 2.86 11.49
CA ILE A 154 -1.52 3.10 10.24
C ILE A 154 -1.74 4.62 10.12
N GLY A 155 -1.49 5.20 8.96
CA GLY A 155 -1.72 6.63 8.76
C GLY A 155 -1.80 7.03 7.30
N LEU A 156 -2.43 8.18 7.04
CA LEU A 156 -2.48 8.80 5.72
C LEU A 156 -1.57 10.02 5.69
N TYR A 157 -0.75 10.08 4.65
CA TYR A 157 0.28 11.08 4.45
C TYR A 157 0.20 11.62 3.02
N VAL A 158 0.73 12.81 2.78
CA VAL A 158 1.06 13.23 1.41
C VAL A 158 2.11 12.26 0.86
N LEU A 159 1.99 11.85 -0.41
CA LEU A 159 2.84 10.82 -1.00
C LEU A 159 4.34 11.15 -0.89
N ASP A 160 4.71 12.40 -1.15
CA ASP A 160 6.10 12.87 -1.03
C ASP A 160 6.67 12.67 0.37
N GLU A 161 5.85 12.96 1.39
CA GLU A 161 6.22 12.79 2.80
C GLU A 161 6.34 11.30 3.14
N ALA A 162 5.40 10.47 2.67
CA ALA A 162 5.44 9.03 2.87
C ALA A 162 6.72 8.40 2.28
N LEU A 163 7.12 8.83 1.09
CA LEU A 163 8.35 8.38 0.43
C LEU A 163 9.61 8.84 1.18
N ARG A 164 9.60 10.07 1.70
CA ARG A 164 10.69 10.58 2.55
C ARG A 164 10.83 9.75 3.83
N MET A 165 9.72 9.53 4.53
CA MET A 165 9.68 8.70 5.74
C MET A 165 10.12 7.25 5.45
N LEU A 166 9.69 6.67 4.32
CA LEU A 166 10.16 5.33 3.94
C LEU A 166 11.68 5.30 3.72
N ALA A 167 12.21 6.25 2.94
CA ALA A 167 13.64 6.35 2.67
C ALA A 167 14.48 6.48 3.96
N GLU A 168 13.90 7.01 5.03
CA GLU A 168 14.57 7.08 6.32
C GLU A 168 14.81 5.71 6.96
N TRP A 169 13.92 4.73 6.75
CA TRP A 169 14.03 3.39 7.32
C TRP A 169 14.83 2.41 6.46
N LEU A 170 15.03 2.73 5.19
CA LEU A 170 15.79 1.90 4.26
C LEU A 170 17.30 1.95 4.52
N PRO A 171 18.07 0.94 4.06
CA PRO A 171 19.52 0.96 4.15
C PRO A 171 20.11 2.25 3.55
N ARG A 172 20.97 2.93 4.34
CA ARG A 172 21.64 4.16 3.94
C ARG A 172 23.14 3.95 3.80
N GLY A 173 23.79 4.71 2.92
CA GLY A 173 25.24 4.68 2.74
C GLY A 173 25.67 5.53 1.54
N SER A 174 26.98 5.61 1.30
CA SER A 174 27.49 6.21 0.07
C SER A 174 27.15 5.29 -1.10
N ALA A 175 26.45 5.81 -2.12
CA ALA A 175 26.12 5.05 -3.32
C ALA A 175 27.40 4.54 -4.00
N VAL A 176 27.35 3.29 -4.48
CA VAL A 176 28.46 2.68 -5.23
C VAL A 176 28.32 3.00 -6.71
N GLU A 177 29.41 3.46 -7.33
CA GLU A 177 29.50 3.62 -8.78
C GLU A 177 29.68 2.27 -9.49
N HIS A 178 28.98 2.11 -10.63
CA HIS A 178 28.64 0.88 -11.35
C HIS A 178 29.78 0.03 -11.92
N ASP A 179 31.04 0.31 -11.64
CA ASP A 179 32.13 -0.19 -12.47
C ASP A 179 32.69 -1.57 -12.06
N ARG A 180 31.97 -2.34 -11.25
CA ARG A 180 32.42 -3.69 -10.83
C ARG A 180 31.29 -4.71 -10.89
N ALA A 181 31.59 -5.85 -11.50
CA ALA A 181 30.81 -7.06 -11.30
C ALA A 181 30.75 -7.36 -9.79
N VAL A 182 29.55 -7.36 -9.23
CA VAL A 182 29.30 -7.65 -7.82
C VAL A 182 28.82 -9.09 -7.72
N ASP A 183 29.48 -9.88 -6.87
CA ASP A 183 28.92 -11.14 -6.41
C ASP A 183 27.72 -10.82 -5.51
N VAL A 184 26.51 -10.95 -6.06
CA VAL A 184 25.26 -10.57 -5.40
C VAL A 184 25.01 -11.41 -4.15
N ASP A 185 25.28 -12.72 -4.22
CA ASP A 185 25.05 -13.62 -3.08
C ASP A 185 25.99 -13.28 -1.91
N ALA A 186 27.26 -13.02 -2.22
CA ALA A 186 28.23 -12.58 -1.21
C ALA A 186 27.85 -11.20 -0.64
N LEU A 187 27.38 -10.27 -1.48
CA LEU A 187 26.93 -8.95 -1.04
C LEU A 187 25.75 -9.05 -0.08
N LEU A 188 24.69 -9.80 -0.44
CA LEU A 188 23.49 -9.92 0.36
C LEU A 188 23.75 -10.66 1.68
N THR A 189 24.61 -11.68 1.65
CA THR A 189 25.02 -12.42 2.86
C THR A 189 25.86 -11.58 3.80
N GLY A 190 26.73 -10.72 3.27
CA GLY A 190 27.59 -9.82 4.06
C GLY A 190 26.94 -8.50 4.47
N ALA A 191 25.72 -8.21 3.99
CA ALA A 191 25.07 -6.92 4.22
C ALA A 191 24.72 -6.73 5.71
N SER A 192 25.15 -5.60 6.26
CA SER A 192 24.80 -5.20 7.64
C SER A 192 23.32 -4.83 7.79
N ARG A 193 22.68 -4.39 6.71
CA ARG A 193 21.26 -4.07 6.59
C ARG A 193 20.88 -4.20 5.12
N SER A 194 19.76 -4.85 4.83
CA SER A 194 19.22 -4.90 3.46
C SER A 194 17.72 -4.60 3.44
N ALA A 195 17.21 -4.26 2.28
CA ALA A 195 15.79 -4.15 2.05
C ALA A 195 15.41 -4.69 0.67
N LEU A 196 14.30 -5.40 0.61
CA LEU A 196 13.58 -5.70 -0.63
C LEU A 196 12.37 -4.76 -0.69
N VAL A 197 12.28 -3.99 -1.75
CA VAL A 197 11.13 -3.16 -2.07
C VAL A 197 10.46 -3.74 -3.31
N THR A 198 9.24 -4.19 -3.15
CA THR A 198 8.41 -4.72 -4.25
C THR A 198 7.25 -3.79 -4.48
N VAL A 199 7.09 -3.32 -5.72
CA VAL A 199 5.88 -2.63 -6.16
C VAL A 199 5.01 -3.62 -6.91
N THR A 200 3.76 -3.76 -6.52
CA THR A 200 2.77 -4.61 -7.20
C THR A 200 1.59 -3.74 -7.65
N HIS A 201 1.26 -3.83 -8.94
CA HIS A 201 0.06 -3.21 -9.49
C HIS A 201 -1.10 -4.20 -9.40
N TYR A 202 -2.24 -3.74 -8.91
CA TYR A 202 -3.45 -4.55 -8.85
C TYR A 202 -4.28 -4.37 -10.11
N THR A 203 -4.61 -5.49 -10.74
CA THR A 203 -5.60 -5.55 -11.82
C THR A 203 -6.90 -6.09 -11.25
N ALA A 204 -8.03 -5.43 -11.53
CA ALA A 204 -9.34 -5.98 -11.22
C ALA A 204 -9.82 -6.83 -12.40
N GLU A 205 -9.93 -8.14 -12.22
CA GLU A 205 -10.71 -9.00 -13.12
C GLU A 205 -12.02 -9.39 -12.44
N GLY A 206 -13.11 -8.71 -12.82
CA GLY A 206 -14.40 -8.90 -12.16
C GLY A 206 -14.43 -8.29 -10.77
N SER A 207 -14.84 -9.06 -9.75
CA SER A 207 -14.87 -8.65 -8.34
C SER A 207 -13.66 -9.12 -7.53
N ALA A 208 -12.65 -9.71 -8.18
CA ALA A 208 -11.43 -10.18 -7.55
C ALA A 208 -10.27 -9.27 -7.93
N GLU A 209 -9.53 -8.79 -6.93
CA GLU A 209 -8.25 -8.15 -7.15
C GLU A 209 -7.21 -9.23 -7.44
N ILE A 210 -6.47 -9.08 -8.54
CA ILE A 210 -5.39 -9.98 -8.95
C ILE A 210 -4.11 -9.18 -8.93
N ALA A 211 -3.08 -9.71 -8.25
CA ALA A 211 -1.73 -9.18 -8.33
C ALA A 211 -1.24 -9.25 -9.79
N GLY A 212 -1.00 -8.08 -10.38
CA GLY A 212 -0.50 -7.92 -11.73
C GLY A 212 1.02 -7.86 -11.77
N GLU A 213 1.55 -6.98 -12.61
CA GLU A 213 2.99 -6.79 -12.76
C GLU A 213 3.64 -6.32 -11.45
N SER A 214 4.86 -6.81 -11.21
CA SER A 214 5.66 -6.41 -10.05
C SER A 214 7.06 -5.99 -10.45
N THR A 215 7.58 -4.99 -9.75
CA THR A 215 8.95 -4.50 -9.91
C THR A 215 9.68 -4.52 -8.57
N ASP A 216 10.88 -5.08 -8.56
CA ASP A 216 11.70 -5.20 -7.36
C ASP A 216 12.90 -4.24 -7.37
N LEU A 217 13.19 -3.67 -6.21
CA LEU A 217 14.41 -2.94 -5.88
C LEU A 217 15.00 -3.55 -4.60
N VAL A 218 16.23 -4.02 -4.69
CA VAL A 218 17.00 -4.51 -3.56
C VAL A 218 18.03 -3.48 -3.16
N LEU A 219 18.05 -3.10 -1.88
CA LEU A 219 19.05 -2.22 -1.28
C LEU A 219 19.89 -3.02 -0.30
N ALA A 220 21.21 -2.90 -0.38
CA ALA A 220 22.12 -3.60 0.54
C ALA A 220 23.23 -2.68 1.03
N ARG A 221 23.41 -2.59 2.35
CA ARG A 221 24.51 -1.85 2.97
C ARG A 221 25.64 -2.79 3.35
N HIS A 222 26.76 -2.68 2.64
CA HIS A 222 27.99 -3.43 2.88
C HIS A 222 29.18 -2.47 3.04
N ASP A 223 29.95 -2.60 4.13
CA ASP A 223 31.07 -1.70 4.46
C ASP A 223 30.73 -0.19 4.38
N GLY A 224 29.53 0.19 4.83
CA GLY A 224 29.06 1.59 4.81
C GLY A 224 28.68 2.12 3.42
N ARG A 225 28.79 1.29 2.37
CA ARG A 225 28.37 1.61 1.01
C ARG A 225 27.00 1.02 0.70
N LEU A 226 26.21 1.76 -0.07
CA LEU A 226 24.88 1.37 -0.48
C LEU A 226 24.90 0.83 -1.91
N HIS A 227 24.49 -0.41 -2.05
CA HIS A 227 24.27 -1.09 -3.33
C HIS A 227 22.76 -1.11 -3.62
N ALA A 228 22.41 -0.84 -4.87
CA ALA A 228 21.06 -0.99 -5.37
C ALA A 228 21.05 -1.99 -6.53
N LEU A 229 20.11 -2.93 -6.50
CA LEU A 229 19.93 -3.94 -7.52
C LEU A 229 18.46 -3.95 -7.96
N SER A 230 18.20 -4.28 -9.21
CA SER A 230 16.86 -4.56 -9.74
C SER A 230 16.89 -5.87 -10.52
N ARG A 231 15.73 -6.48 -10.78
CA ARG A 231 15.65 -7.63 -11.69
C ARG A 231 16.10 -7.24 -13.09
N ASP A 232 16.84 -8.12 -13.75
CA ASP A 232 17.18 -8.02 -15.17
C ASP A 232 15.89 -8.21 -15.99
N PRO A 233 15.48 -7.23 -16.83
CA PRO A 233 14.27 -7.34 -17.63
C PRO A 233 14.32 -8.50 -18.65
N ASP A 234 15.50 -8.89 -19.10
CA ASP A 234 15.69 -10.01 -20.03
C ASP A 234 15.81 -11.36 -19.29
N ARG A 235 16.16 -11.32 -17.99
CA ARG A 235 16.37 -12.49 -17.12
C ARG A 235 15.80 -12.22 -15.71
N PRO A 236 14.48 -12.35 -15.50
CA PRO A 236 13.83 -11.95 -14.24
C PRO A 236 14.30 -12.65 -12.96
N ASP A 237 15.06 -13.73 -13.10
CA ASP A 237 15.68 -14.48 -11.99
C ASP A 237 17.06 -13.92 -11.59
N GLU A 238 17.61 -12.95 -12.34
CA GLU A 238 18.89 -12.33 -12.07
C GLU A 238 18.73 -10.90 -11.52
N LEU A 239 19.58 -10.54 -10.56
CA LEU A 239 19.69 -9.19 -10.03
C LEU A 239 20.89 -8.47 -10.66
N VAL A 240 20.64 -7.28 -11.18
CA VAL A 240 21.66 -6.42 -11.80
C VAL A 240 21.78 -5.08 -11.07
N PRO A 241 22.98 -4.50 -10.97
CA PRO A 241 23.17 -3.17 -10.39
C PRO A 241 22.30 -2.11 -11.07
N THR A 242 21.64 -1.27 -10.26
CA THR A 242 20.84 -0.14 -10.73
C THR A 242 21.35 1.19 -10.15
N VAL A 243 21.04 2.30 -10.80
CA VAL A 243 21.59 3.62 -10.46
C VAL A 243 20.76 4.28 -9.35
N LEU A 244 21.45 4.85 -8.37
CA LEU A 244 20.88 5.78 -7.40
C LEU A 244 21.56 7.15 -7.58
N ASP A 245 20.78 8.16 -7.95
CA ASP A 245 21.31 9.49 -8.21
C ASP A 245 21.37 10.36 -6.95
N GLY A 246 22.57 10.71 -6.49
CA GLY A 246 22.76 11.70 -5.43
C GLY A 246 22.23 11.27 -4.04
N LYS A 247 22.01 12.27 -3.16
CA LYS A 247 21.56 12.04 -1.77
C LYS A 247 20.09 11.63 -1.65
N GLU A 248 19.26 12.06 -2.61
CA GLU A 248 17.84 11.73 -2.68
C GLU A 248 17.57 10.50 -3.56
N GLY A 249 18.62 9.86 -4.09
CA GLY A 249 18.51 8.82 -5.10
C GLY A 249 17.65 7.62 -4.72
N VAL A 250 17.60 7.24 -3.44
CA VAL A 250 16.67 6.19 -2.98
C VAL A 250 15.22 6.67 -3.10
N ARG A 251 14.93 7.87 -2.60
CA ARG A 251 13.58 8.45 -2.63
C ARG A 251 13.09 8.65 -4.06
N ASP A 252 13.94 9.21 -4.92
CA ASP A 252 13.59 9.45 -6.32
C ASP A 252 13.46 8.13 -7.09
N ARG A 253 14.27 7.12 -6.76
CA ARG A 253 14.09 5.78 -7.30
C ARG A 253 12.76 5.17 -6.87
N LEU A 254 12.37 5.28 -5.60
CA LEU A 254 11.07 4.81 -5.11
C LEU A 254 9.92 5.54 -5.82
N ALA A 255 10.01 6.86 -5.99
CA ALA A 255 9.03 7.63 -6.75
C ALA A 255 8.92 7.14 -8.20
N GLY A 256 10.05 6.85 -8.85
CA GLY A 256 10.08 6.29 -10.20
C GLY A 256 9.52 4.88 -10.32
N LEU A 257 9.49 4.09 -9.23
CA LEU A 257 8.80 2.79 -9.20
C LEU A 257 7.28 2.92 -9.08
N LEU A 258 6.78 4.08 -8.66
CA LEU A 258 5.35 4.36 -8.50
C LEU A 258 4.73 5.10 -9.70
N ALA A 259 5.56 5.49 -10.68
CA ALA A 259 5.17 6.34 -11.82
C ALA A 259 4.60 5.54 -13.00
#